data_AF-A0A1G6T0P4-F1
#
_entry.id   AF-A0A1G6T0P4-F1
#
_cell.length_a   1.000
_cell.length_b   1.000
_cell.length_c   1.000
_cell.angle_alpha   90.00
_cell.angle_beta   90.00
_cell.angle_gamma   90.00
#
_symmetry.space_group_name_H-M   'P 1'
#
loop_
_entity.id
_entity.type
_entity.pdbx_description
1 polymer ?
#
loop_
_entity_poly.entity_id
_entity_poly.type
_entity_poly.pdbx_seq_one_letter_code
_entity_poly.pdbx_strand_id
1 'polypeptide(L)'
;MSTTTQSRQDVIDELVEIQSQILELVEQARGLLRRNGLHGALMRAESYWIAHITTAVTNDHGYLGKSMVSLQDTIDEIEEGEDDDTAED
;
A
#
# COMPACT_ATOMS: atom_id res chain seq x y z
N MET A 1 -14.98 -24.70 11.10
CA MET A 1 -14.29 -23.46 11.48
C MET A 1 -15.34 -22.38 11.54
N SER A 2 -15.55 -21.76 12.70
CA SER A 2 -16.50 -20.65 12.82
C SER A 2 -15.85 -19.43 12.18
N THR A 3 -16.38 -18.99 11.05
CA THR A 3 -16.05 -17.70 10.46
C THR A 3 -16.73 -16.63 11.32
N THR A 4 -16.00 -16.07 12.28
CA THR A 4 -16.40 -14.81 12.89
C THR A 4 -16.25 -13.74 11.80
N THR A 5 -17.36 -13.11 11.40
CA THR A 5 -17.33 -11.94 10.53
C THR A 5 -16.60 -10.81 11.28
N GLN A 6 -15.46 -10.36 10.77
CA GLN A 6 -14.73 -9.20 11.28
C GLN A 6 -15.60 -7.95 11.18
N SER A 7 -15.48 -7.02 12.13
CA SER A 7 -16.11 -5.71 11.98
C SER A 7 -15.41 -4.91 10.87
N ARG A 8 -16.10 -3.90 10.32
CA ARG A 8 -15.49 -2.97 9.35
C ARG A 8 -14.20 -2.36 9.88
N GLN A 9 -14.19 -1.98 11.17
CA GLN A 9 -13.01 -1.40 11.81
C GLN A 9 -11.86 -2.43 11.90
N ASP A 10 -12.14 -3.68 12.25
CA ASP A 10 -11.11 -4.72 12.28
C ASP A 10 -10.46 -4.92 10.90
N VAL A 11 -11.26 -4.85 9.82
CA VAL A 11 -10.74 -4.93 8.45
C VAL A 11 -9.86 -3.73 8.11
N ILE A 12 -10.28 -2.51 8.44
CA ILE A 12 -9.49 -1.29 8.23
C ILE A 12 -8.16 -1.39 8.99
N ASP A 13 -8.20 -1.75 10.26
CA ASP A 13 -7.02 -1.84 11.12
C ASP A 13 -6.03 -2.86 10.57
N GLU A 14 -6.50 -4.04 10.14
CA GLU A 14 -5.66 -5.07 9.52
C GLU A 14 -5.07 -4.61 8.17
N LEU A 15 -5.84 -3.89 7.34
CA LEU A 15 -5.34 -3.34 6.08
C LEU A 15 -4.29 -2.25 6.28
N VAL A 16 -4.48 -1.37 7.27
CA VAL A 16 -3.49 -0.34 7.66
C VAL A 16 -2.22 -1.01 8.20
N GLU A 17 -2.35 -2.08 8.97
CA GLU A 17 -1.19 -2.85 9.43
C GLU A 17 -0.43 -3.47 8.24
N ILE A 18 -1.13 -4.10 7.31
CA ILE A 18 -0.54 -4.66 6.08
C ILE A 18 0.14 -3.56 5.25
N GLN A 19 -0.49 -2.41 5.09
CA GLN A 19 0.06 -1.25 4.38
C GLN A 19 1.41 -0.85 5.00
N SER A 20 1.45 -0.70 6.32
CA SER A 20 2.66 -0.37 7.08
C SER A 20 3.76 -1.42 6.90
N GLN A 21 3.42 -2.72 7.02
CA GLN A 21 4.37 -3.81 6.84
C GLN A 21 4.97 -3.86 5.43
N ILE A 22 4.17 -3.60 4.38
CA ILE A 22 4.68 -3.54 3.00
C ILE A 22 5.70 -2.40 2.87
N LEU A 23 5.38 -1.22 3.37
CA LEU A 23 6.28 -0.06 3.31
C LEU A 23 7.56 -0.30 4.10
N GLU A 24 7.47 -0.95 5.27
CA GLU A 24 8.63 -1.34 6.06
C GLU A 24 9.54 -2.31 5.28
N LEU A 25 8.98 -3.35 4.65
CA LEU A 25 9.73 -4.31 3.85
C LEU A 25 10.40 -3.65 2.63
N VAL A 26 9.73 -2.69 1.99
CA VAL A 26 10.31 -1.89 0.90
C VAL A 26 11.51 -1.08 1.40
N GLU A 27 11.39 -0.43 2.57
CA GLU A 27 12.50 0.32 3.16
C GLU A 27 13.65 -0.61 3.60
N GLN A 28 13.34 -1.77 4.18
CA GLN A 28 14.36 -2.77 4.51
C GLN A 28 15.13 -3.19 3.26
N ALA A 29 14.46 -3.49 2.14
CA ALA A 29 15.11 -3.81 0.88
C ALA A 29 15.96 -2.65 0.33
N ARG A 30 15.46 -1.42 0.39
CA ARG A 30 16.22 -0.19 0.05
C ARG A 30 17.48 -0.07 0.91
N GLY A 31 17.34 -0.26 2.22
CA GLY A 31 18.41 -0.24 3.21
C GLY A 31 19.46 -1.33 2.95
N LEU A 32 19.05 -2.55 2.59
CA LEU A 32 19.95 -3.64 2.21
C LEU A 32 20.82 -3.26 1.00
N LEU A 33 20.25 -2.68 -0.04
CA LEU A 33 21.00 -2.24 -1.22
C LEU A 33 21.97 -1.10 -0.88
N ARG A 34 21.50 -0.12 -0.11
CA ARG A 34 22.28 1.06 0.30
C ARG A 34 23.49 0.68 1.16
N ARG A 35 23.27 -0.09 2.24
CA ARG A 35 24.32 -0.42 3.23
C ARG A 35 25.40 -1.36 2.70
N ASN A 36 25.12 -2.07 1.61
CA ASN A 36 26.08 -2.95 0.94
C ASN A 36 26.74 -2.32 -0.31
N GLY A 37 26.55 -1.00 -0.54
CA GLY A 37 27.20 -0.29 -1.65
C GLY A 37 26.71 -0.71 -3.04
N LEU A 38 25.52 -1.31 -3.15
CA LEU A 38 24.96 -1.81 -4.40
C LEU A 38 24.27 -0.69 -5.21
N HIS A 39 24.98 0.43 -5.43
CA HIS A 39 24.40 1.67 -5.97
C HIS A 39 23.67 1.49 -7.30
N GLY A 40 24.23 0.73 -8.24
CA GLY A 40 23.57 0.49 -9.53
C GLY A 40 22.28 -0.31 -9.41
N ALA A 41 22.20 -1.24 -8.46
CA ALA A 41 20.98 -1.98 -8.18
C ALA A 41 19.95 -1.10 -7.45
N LEU A 42 20.40 -0.30 -6.48
CA LEU A 42 19.57 0.68 -5.76
C LEU A 42 18.92 1.68 -6.73
N MET A 43 19.69 2.28 -7.64
CA MET A 43 19.15 3.22 -8.62
C MET A 43 18.04 2.61 -9.47
N ARG A 44 18.23 1.37 -9.96
CA ARG A 44 17.20 0.66 -10.72
C ARG A 44 16.01 0.31 -9.84
N ALA A 45 16.23 -0.12 -8.60
CA ALA A 45 15.14 -0.41 -7.66
C ALA A 45 14.27 0.84 -7.42
N GLU A 46 14.90 1.98 -7.09
CA GLU A 46 14.24 3.27 -6.87
C GLU A 46 13.49 3.78 -8.10
N SER A 47 14.00 3.52 -9.31
CA SER A 47 13.40 3.98 -10.57
C SER A 47 12.29 3.07 -11.10
N TYR A 48 12.19 1.84 -10.59
CA TYR A 48 11.24 0.84 -11.09
C TYR A 48 10.39 0.31 -9.94
N TRP A 49 10.74 -0.86 -9.38
CA TRP A 49 9.82 -1.60 -8.53
C TRP A 49 9.55 -0.93 -7.18
N ILE A 50 10.50 -0.20 -6.58
CA ILE A 50 10.24 0.53 -5.33
C ILE A 50 9.19 1.62 -5.58
N ALA A 51 9.36 2.40 -6.66
CA ALA A 51 8.39 3.43 -7.02
C ALA A 51 7.00 2.84 -7.20
N HIS A 52 6.88 1.77 -8.00
CA HIS A 52 5.59 1.13 -8.26
C HIS A 52 4.91 0.61 -7.00
N ILE A 53 5.63 -0.10 -6.12
CA ILE A 53 5.05 -0.60 -4.87
C ILE A 53 4.63 0.57 -3.98
N THR A 54 5.49 1.55 -3.77
CA THR A 54 5.15 2.70 -2.91
C THR A 54 3.91 3.43 -3.44
N THR A 55 3.83 3.73 -4.74
CA THR A 55 2.67 4.41 -5.36
C THR A 55 1.39 3.57 -5.34
N ALA A 56 1.50 2.24 -5.24
CA ALA A 56 0.36 1.34 -5.18
C ALA A 56 -0.15 1.13 -3.73
N VAL A 57 0.65 1.47 -2.73
CA VAL A 57 0.37 1.18 -1.31
C VAL A 57 -0.07 2.43 -0.56
N THR A 58 0.55 3.57 -0.85
CA THR A 58 0.26 4.84 -0.16
C THR A 58 0.19 5.99 -1.14
N ASN A 59 -0.53 7.04 -0.77
CA ASN A 59 -0.56 8.33 -1.45
C ASN A 59 0.51 9.30 -0.92
N ASP A 60 1.17 8.99 0.20
CA ASP A 60 2.27 9.79 0.76
C ASP A 60 3.62 9.26 0.26
N HIS A 61 4.10 9.83 -0.85
CA HIS A 61 5.37 9.42 -1.44
C HIS A 61 6.08 10.52 -2.24
N GLY A 62 7.39 10.38 -2.39
CA GLY A 62 8.23 11.28 -3.18
C GLY A 62 8.28 11.00 -4.69
N TYR A 63 7.47 10.07 -5.20
CA TYR A 63 7.46 9.70 -6.62
C TYR A 63 6.50 10.56 -7.45
N LEU A 64 6.82 10.74 -8.74
CA LEU A 64 5.96 11.42 -9.69
C LEU A 64 4.89 10.46 -10.21
N GLY A 65 3.63 10.89 -10.14
CA GLY A 65 2.48 10.09 -10.53
C GLY A 65 1.90 9.30 -9.34
N LYS A 66 0.69 8.79 -9.52
CA LYS A 66 -0.01 7.96 -8.53
C LYS A 66 -0.50 6.68 -9.21
N SER A 67 -0.79 5.64 -8.41
CA SER A 67 -1.57 4.50 -8.92
C SER A 67 -2.97 4.98 -9.34
N MET A 68 -3.64 4.22 -10.21
CA MET A 68 -5.06 4.48 -10.49
C MET A 68 -5.92 4.21 -9.26
N VAL A 69 -5.57 3.17 -8.51
CA VAL A 69 -6.16 2.82 -7.20
C VAL A 69 -5.01 2.26 -6.34
N SER A 70 -4.83 2.80 -5.15
CA SER A 70 -3.86 2.38 -4.15
C SER A 70 -4.55 1.63 -3.00
N LEU A 71 -3.77 0.92 -2.19
CA LEU A 71 -4.29 0.33 -0.94
C LEU A 71 -4.86 1.40 0.00
N GLN A 72 -4.27 2.60 0.04
CA GLN A 72 -4.84 3.71 0.79
C GLN A 72 -6.24 4.07 0.26
N ASP A 73 -6.41 4.18 -1.05
CA ASP A 73 -7.72 4.51 -1.63
C ASP A 73 -8.77 3.45 -1.27
N THR A 74 -8.40 2.16 -1.21
CA THR A 74 -9.30 1.09 -0.74
C THR A 74 -9.65 1.21 0.74
N ILE A 75 -8.69 1.61 1.58
CA ILE A 75 -8.95 1.84 3.01
C ILE A 75 -9.93 3.02 3.17
N ASP A 76 -9.66 4.12 2.47
CA ASP A 76 -10.47 5.33 2.49
C ASP A 76 -11.90 5.03 2.01
N GLU A 77 -12.07 4.23 0.94
CA GLU A 77 -13.39 3.78 0.43
C GLU A 77 -14.19 3.02 1.51
N ILE A 78 -13.54 2.13 2.27
CA ILE A 78 -14.19 1.38 3.35
C ILE A 78 -14.54 2.29 4.53
N GLU A 79 -13.67 3.26 4.87
CA GLU A 79 -13.87 4.24 5.94
C GLU A 79 -15.03 5.20 5.63
N GLU A 80 -15.03 5.79 4.44
CA GLU A 80 -16.08 6.67 3.93
C GLU A 80 -17.40 5.93 3.76
N GLY A 81 -17.32 4.60 3.63
CA GLY A 81 -18.46 3.72 3.68
C GLY A 81 -19.38 3.90 2.49
N GLU A 82 -18.81 4.11 1.30
CA GLU A 82 -19.56 4.28 0.06
C GLU A 82 -20.66 3.21 0.01
N ASP A 83 -21.89 3.70 0.19
CA ASP A 83 -23.13 2.96 0.05
C ASP A 83 -23.11 2.34 -1.36
N ASP A 84 -23.34 1.04 -1.42
CA ASP A 84 -23.71 0.33 -2.65
C ASP A 84 -25.07 0.85 -3.14
N ASP A 85 -25.08 2.10 -3.62
CA ASP A 85 -26.17 2.74 -4.35
C ASP A 85 -26.13 2.24 -5.81
N THR A 86 -26.08 0.92 -5.98
CA THR A 86 -26.59 0.26 -7.19
C THR A 86 -28.07 -0.09 -7.01
N ALA A 87 -28.84 0.89 -6.56
CA ALA A 87 -30.27 0.97 -6.87
C ALA A 87 -30.44 1.59 -8.27
N GLU A 88 -30.26 0.81 -9.32
CA GLU A 88 -30.85 1.10 -10.63
C GLU A 88 -31.64 -0.14 -11.11
N ASP A 89 -32.96 -0.05 -10.86
CA ASP A 89 -34.16 -0.70 -11.46
C ASP A 89 -34.02 -2.06 -12.20
#